data_AF-A0A6G8NGP2-F1
#
_entry.id   AF-A0A6G8NGP2-F1
#
_cell.length_a   1.000
_cell.length_b   1.000
_cell.length_c   1.000
_cell.angle_alpha   90.00
_cell.angle_beta   90.00
_cell.angle_gamma   90.00
#
_symmetry.space_group_name_H-M   'P 1'
#
loop_
_entity.id
_entity.type
_entity.pdbx_description
1 polymer ?
#
loop_
_entity_poly.entity_id
_entity_poly.type
_entity_poly.pdbx_seq_one_letter_code
_entity_poly.pdbx_strand_id
1 'polypeptide(L)'
;MMKSMKKLLLVLAAAPLSLSAFATTYTPLSVLSPFGSLAGQVIASTGPTTAPAWTTVTLSGLGGLAKANNLSDVTSTATALSNLGGLSTTTAASTYATITNLALKAALAGSTSQAFSVANATAGTQAEALGQSLTSGTVQTETGSRALSTTYTNSTAHPIFVYATVITSSAVATTLQATVSGIVIGLSNTSAAQASIAVAIGFIVPAGATYGVALNAGAATLNNWSEVR
;
A
#
# COMPACT_ATOMS: atom_id res chain seq x y z
N MET A 1 -107.15 14.84 11.93
CA MET A 1 -106.22 15.15 10.81
C MET A 1 -104.91 15.82 11.22
N MET A 2 -104.86 16.71 12.23
CA MET A 2 -103.66 17.51 12.55
C MET A 2 -102.47 16.75 13.19
N LYS A 3 -102.67 15.52 13.68
CA LYS A 3 -101.64 14.74 14.41
C LYS A 3 -100.71 13.92 13.48
N SER A 4 -101.12 13.64 12.23
CA SER A 4 -100.27 12.93 11.25
C SER A 4 -99.32 13.86 10.49
N MET A 5 -99.72 15.12 10.24
CA MET A 5 -98.87 16.13 9.58
C MET A 5 -97.59 16.48 10.38
N LYS A 6 -97.65 16.49 11.72
CA LYS A 6 -96.47 16.78 12.56
C LYS A 6 -95.39 15.69 12.48
N LYS A 7 -95.79 14.42 12.31
CA LYS A 7 -94.85 13.31 12.15
C LYS A 7 -94.22 13.33 10.75
N LEU A 8 -94.99 13.69 9.73
CA LEU A 8 -94.50 13.83 8.35
C LEU A 8 -93.45 14.95 8.25
N LEU A 9 -93.70 16.11 8.89
CA LEU A 9 -92.76 17.24 8.92
C LEU A 9 -91.45 16.93 9.65
N LEU A 10 -91.50 16.15 10.73
CA LEU A 10 -90.29 15.76 11.48
C LEU A 10 -89.41 14.79 10.67
N VAL A 11 -90.03 13.86 9.92
CA VAL A 11 -89.32 12.95 9.04
C VAL A 11 -88.73 13.68 7.83
N LEU A 12 -89.45 14.66 7.26
CA LEU A 12 -88.94 15.48 6.16
C LEU A 12 -87.76 16.38 6.58
N ALA A 13 -87.71 16.82 7.83
CA ALA A 13 -86.60 17.62 8.36
C ALA A 13 -85.37 16.78 8.77
N ALA A 14 -85.56 15.50 9.14
CA ALA A 14 -84.47 14.59 9.50
C ALA A 14 -83.77 13.96 8.29
N ALA A 15 -84.48 13.73 7.18
CA ALA A 15 -83.94 13.15 5.96
C ALA A 15 -82.73 13.91 5.36
N PRO A 16 -82.68 15.26 5.29
CA PRO A 16 -81.51 15.96 4.78
C PRO A 16 -80.31 15.97 5.74
N LEU A 17 -80.53 15.81 7.06
CA LEU A 17 -79.45 15.73 8.05
C LEU A 17 -78.72 14.37 8.02
N SER A 18 -79.37 13.31 7.54
CA SER A 18 -78.71 12.02 7.28
C SER A 18 -77.98 11.96 5.94
N LEU A 19 -78.23 12.90 5.02
CA LEU A 19 -77.52 12.96 3.74
C LEU A 19 -76.15 13.67 3.83
N SER A 20 -75.89 14.45 4.88
CA SER A 20 -74.60 15.14 5.06
C SER A 20 -73.48 14.25 5.62
N ALA A 21 -73.77 13.01 6.02
CA ALA A 21 -72.78 12.08 6.58
C ALA A 21 -72.05 11.23 5.51
N PHE A 22 -72.43 11.32 4.23
CA PHE A 22 -71.81 10.54 3.14
C PHE A 22 -70.95 11.36 2.18
N ALA A 23 -70.44 12.52 2.62
CA ALA A 23 -69.33 13.18 1.94
C ALA A 23 -67.98 12.61 2.41
N THR A 24 -67.82 11.29 2.39
CA THR A 24 -66.48 10.69 2.42
C THR A 24 -65.93 10.82 1.01
N THR A 25 -64.92 11.68 0.82
CA THR A 25 -64.21 11.90 -0.45
C THR A 25 -63.74 10.59 -1.07
N TYR A 26 -64.51 10.07 -2.03
CA TYR A 26 -64.08 9.00 -2.92
C TYR A 26 -63.31 9.58 -4.11
N THR A 27 -62.21 10.30 -3.86
CA THR A 27 -61.21 10.49 -4.92
C THR A 27 -60.37 9.21 -4.97
N PRO A 28 -60.58 8.30 -5.94
CA PRO A 28 -59.73 7.12 -6.04
C PRO A 28 -58.29 7.58 -6.24
N LEU A 29 -57.38 7.07 -5.41
CA LEU A 29 -55.95 7.29 -5.59
C LEU A 29 -55.54 6.64 -6.91
N SER A 30 -55.25 7.44 -7.94
CA SER A 30 -54.74 6.91 -9.22
C SER A 30 -53.30 6.46 -9.01
N VAL A 31 -53.09 5.14 -8.97
CA VAL A 31 -51.77 4.51 -8.86
C VAL A 31 -50.97 4.62 -10.18
N LEU A 32 -51.65 4.98 -11.28
CA LEU A 32 -51.01 5.28 -12.57
C LEU A 32 -50.66 6.78 -12.61
N SER A 33 -49.40 7.10 -12.31
CA SER A 33 -48.74 8.40 -12.58
C SER A 33 -49.46 9.64 -12.03
N PRO A 34 -49.13 10.08 -10.80
CA PRO A 34 -49.71 11.27 -10.21
C PRO A 34 -48.95 12.50 -10.68
N PHE A 35 -49.64 13.38 -11.41
CA PHE A 35 -49.16 14.73 -11.68
C PHE A 35 -48.65 15.37 -10.38
N GLY A 36 -47.39 15.82 -10.37
CA GLY A 36 -46.78 16.52 -9.22
C GLY A 36 -45.98 15.65 -8.23
N SER A 37 -45.84 14.34 -8.46
CA SER A 37 -44.91 13.52 -7.67
C SER A 37 -43.45 13.72 -8.09
N LEU A 38 -42.54 13.71 -7.12
CA LEU A 38 -41.09 13.69 -7.31
C LEU A 38 -40.52 12.32 -6.95
N ALA A 39 -39.35 11.99 -7.48
CA ALA A 39 -38.62 10.77 -7.11
C ALA A 39 -38.40 10.69 -5.59
N GLY A 40 -38.62 9.52 -4.99
CA GLY A 40 -38.47 9.30 -3.55
C GLY A 40 -39.68 9.72 -2.70
N GLN A 41 -40.86 9.91 -3.30
CA GLN A 41 -42.10 10.17 -2.56
C GLN A 41 -43.03 8.94 -2.53
N VAL A 42 -43.82 8.81 -1.46
CA VAL A 42 -44.89 7.83 -1.31
C VAL A 42 -46.19 8.52 -0.92
N ILE A 43 -47.33 7.88 -1.22
CA ILE A 43 -48.63 8.34 -0.72
C ILE A 43 -48.73 7.94 0.75
N ALA A 44 -48.78 8.91 1.65
CA ALA A 44 -49.02 8.66 3.07
C ALA A 44 -50.42 9.14 3.47
N SER A 45 -51.10 8.36 4.31
CA SER A 45 -52.31 8.84 4.98
C SER A 45 -51.93 9.92 6.00
N THR A 46 -52.63 11.04 5.95
CA THR A 46 -52.44 12.17 6.88
C THR A 46 -53.49 12.17 8.01
N GLY A 47 -54.38 11.18 8.04
CA GLY A 47 -55.48 11.06 8.99
C GLY A 47 -56.77 10.58 8.32
N PRO A 48 -57.81 10.26 9.12
CA PRO A 48 -59.10 9.76 8.60
C PRO A 48 -59.95 10.83 7.92
N THR A 49 -59.64 12.11 8.12
CA THR A 49 -60.43 13.26 7.64
C THR A 49 -59.70 14.11 6.61
N THR A 50 -58.48 13.73 6.23
CA THR A 50 -57.63 14.49 5.30
C THR A 50 -57.24 13.64 4.11
N ALA A 51 -57.17 14.26 2.94
CA ALA A 51 -56.74 13.56 1.73
C ALA A 51 -55.28 13.05 1.89
N PRO A 52 -54.98 11.83 1.45
CA PRO A 52 -53.60 11.34 1.40
C PRO A 52 -52.73 12.25 0.55
N ALA A 53 -51.47 12.45 0.96
CA ALA A 53 -50.55 13.39 0.33
C ALA A 53 -49.22 12.71 -0.05
N TRP A 54 -48.55 13.24 -1.08
CA TRP A 54 -47.18 12.87 -1.41
C TRP A 54 -46.24 13.30 -0.31
N THR A 55 -45.60 12.33 0.32
CA THR A 55 -44.63 12.56 1.39
C THR A 55 -43.27 12.07 0.93
N THR A 56 -42.25 12.89 1.11
CA THR A 56 -40.86 12.49 0.85
C THR A 56 -40.45 11.37 1.80
N VAL A 57 -39.99 10.26 1.24
CA VAL A 57 -39.32 9.20 2.01
C VAL A 57 -37.95 9.71 2.39
N THR A 58 -37.79 10.13 3.64
CA THR A 58 -36.46 10.47 4.17
C THR A 58 -35.74 9.18 4.55
N LEU A 59 -34.40 9.15 4.39
CA LEU A 59 -33.55 8.04 4.84
C LEU A 59 -33.75 7.72 6.32
N SER A 60 -34.12 8.72 7.13
CA SER A 60 -34.51 8.59 8.54
C SER A 60 -35.75 7.70 8.73
N GLY A 61 -36.72 7.75 7.81
CA GLY A 61 -37.89 6.87 7.79
C GLY A 61 -37.62 5.46 7.28
N LEU A 62 -36.45 5.23 6.66
CA LEU A 62 -35.99 3.92 6.19
C LEU A 62 -35.02 3.23 7.15
N GLY A 63 -34.74 3.83 8.32
CA GLY A 63 -34.06 3.28 9.50
C GLY A 63 -32.94 2.27 9.26
N GLY A 64 -33.30 1.04 8.89
CA GLY A 64 -32.39 -0.04 8.52
C GLY A 64 -31.49 0.25 7.31
N LEU A 65 -31.96 0.96 6.27
CA LEU A 65 -31.13 1.20 5.07
C LEU A 65 -29.96 2.17 5.35
N ALA A 66 -30.21 3.21 6.15
CA ALA A 66 -29.16 4.14 6.56
C ALA A 66 -28.11 3.44 7.45
N LYS A 67 -28.55 2.50 8.29
CA LYS A 67 -27.64 1.72 9.12
C LYS A 67 -26.82 0.72 8.31
N ALA A 68 -27.44 0.02 7.35
CA ALA A 68 -26.79 -0.93 6.45
C ALA A 68 -25.75 -0.26 5.55
N ASN A 69 -25.98 0.97 5.08
CA ASN A 69 -25.03 1.70 4.25
C ASN A 69 -23.69 1.97 4.96
N ASN A 70 -23.74 2.16 6.28
CA ASN A 70 -22.56 2.46 7.09
C ASN A 70 -22.19 1.30 8.04
N LEU A 71 -22.79 0.11 7.84
CA LEU A 71 -22.60 -1.08 8.67
C LEU A 71 -22.77 -0.81 10.17
N SER A 72 -23.61 0.15 10.55
CA SER A 72 -23.88 0.49 11.95
C SER A 72 -24.99 -0.36 12.58
N ASP A 73 -25.59 -1.24 11.78
CA ASP A 73 -26.54 -2.29 12.18
C ASP A 73 -25.84 -3.61 12.54
N VAL A 74 -24.55 -3.76 12.25
CA VAL A 74 -23.81 -4.97 12.61
C VAL A 74 -23.33 -4.91 14.07
N THR A 75 -23.46 -6.03 14.79
CA THR A 75 -23.08 -6.15 16.22
C THR A 75 -21.60 -5.81 16.46
N SER A 76 -20.74 -6.06 15.48
CA SER A 76 -19.31 -5.78 15.53
C SER A 76 -18.83 -5.31 14.16
N THR A 77 -18.53 -4.03 14.04
CA THR A 77 -17.95 -3.44 12.83
C THR A 77 -16.61 -4.09 12.48
N ALA A 78 -15.84 -4.55 13.47
CA ALA A 78 -14.60 -5.30 13.27
C ALA A 78 -14.84 -6.67 12.63
N THR A 79 -15.89 -7.38 13.04
CA THR A 79 -16.28 -8.68 12.44
C THR A 79 -16.83 -8.48 11.04
N ALA A 80 -17.66 -7.46 10.82
CA ALA A 80 -18.16 -7.12 9.49
C ALA A 80 -17.02 -6.74 8.53
N LEU A 81 -16.06 -5.92 8.99
CA LEU A 81 -14.86 -5.58 8.23
C LEU A 81 -14.02 -6.82 7.90
N SER A 82 -13.84 -7.72 8.86
CA SER A 82 -13.14 -9.01 8.65
C SER A 82 -13.83 -9.89 7.60
N ASN A 83 -15.17 -9.97 7.63
CA ASN A 83 -15.95 -10.78 6.67
C ASN A 83 -15.91 -10.18 5.26
N LEU A 84 -15.82 -8.86 5.13
CA LEU A 84 -15.63 -8.15 3.86
C LEU A 84 -14.16 -8.18 3.37
N GLY A 85 -13.27 -8.83 4.10
CA GLY A 85 -11.84 -8.89 3.77
C GLY A 85 -11.08 -7.58 4.03
N GLY A 86 -11.68 -6.63 4.75
CA GLY A 86 -11.06 -5.36 5.12
C GLY A 86 -9.98 -5.54 6.20
N LEU A 87 -8.98 -4.67 6.16
CA LEU A 87 -7.87 -4.67 7.11
C LEU A 87 -8.34 -4.17 8.48
N SER A 88 -8.52 -5.07 9.45
CA SER A 88 -8.75 -4.69 10.83
C SER A 88 -7.41 -4.26 11.46
N THR A 89 -7.18 -2.96 11.56
CA THR A 89 -6.07 -2.42 12.36
C THR A 89 -6.54 -2.32 13.81
N THR A 90 -6.38 -3.39 14.58
CA THR A 90 -6.49 -3.25 16.04
C THR A 90 -5.36 -2.33 16.51
N THR A 91 -5.74 -1.29 17.23
CA THR A 91 -4.87 -0.21 17.69
C THR A 91 -3.70 -0.70 18.54
N ALA A 92 -2.57 0.01 18.37
CA ALA A 92 -1.34 0.02 19.16
C ALA A 92 -0.28 -1.05 18.85
N ALA A 93 0.80 -0.59 18.19
CA ALA A 93 2.18 -1.05 18.40
C ALA A 93 2.48 -2.55 18.30
N SER A 94 2.04 -3.21 17.22
CA SER A 94 2.74 -4.43 16.76
C SER A 94 3.57 -4.08 15.53
N THR A 95 4.88 -4.28 15.62
CA THR A 95 5.85 -4.23 14.51
C THR A 95 5.46 -5.12 13.32
N TYR A 96 4.44 -5.96 13.48
CA TYR A 96 3.86 -6.77 12.42
C TYR A 96 2.34 -6.65 12.44
N ALA A 97 1.76 -6.05 11.39
CA ALA A 97 0.35 -6.22 11.10
C ALA A 97 0.14 -7.70 10.74
N THR A 98 -0.60 -8.43 11.57
CA THR A 98 -1.00 -9.81 11.20
C THR A 98 -2.08 -9.70 10.14
N ILE A 99 -1.69 -9.78 8.88
CA ILE A 99 -2.60 -9.79 7.74
C ILE A 99 -3.28 -11.18 7.72
N THR A 100 -4.51 -11.25 8.22
CA THR A 100 -5.34 -12.48 8.20
C THR A 100 -6.06 -12.69 6.87
N ASN A 101 -6.05 -11.71 5.96
CA ASN A 101 -6.62 -11.86 4.62
C ASN A 101 -5.76 -12.82 3.78
N LEU A 102 -6.29 -14.01 3.49
CA LEU A 102 -5.65 -15.06 2.70
C LEU A 102 -5.16 -14.57 1.33
N ALA A 103 -5.82 -13.58 0.72
CA ALA A 103 -5.42 -13.02 -0.58
C ALA A 103 -4.12 -12.20 -0.47
N LEU A 104 -3.95 -11.40 0.59
CA LEU A 104 -2.71 -10.67 0.84
C LEU A 104 -1.61 -11.58 1.42
N LYS A 105 -1.98 -12.62 2.15
CA LYS A 105 -1.04 -13.61 2.71
C LYS A 105 -0.42 -14.49 1.62
N ALA A 106 -1.21 -14.88 0.61
CA ALA A 106 -0.72 -15.53 -0.60
C ALA A 106 0.13 -14.56 -1.44
N ALA A 107 -0.15 -13.26 -1.37
CA ALA A 107 0.63 -12.26 -2.05
C ALA A 107 2.05 -12.11 -1.45
N LEU A 108 2.19 -12.19 -0.12
CA LEU A 108 3.48 -12.13 0.56
C LEU A 108 4.35 -13.40 0.39
N ALA A 109 3.76 -14.54 0.02
CA ALA A 109 4.48 -15.79 -0.16
C ALA A 109 5.14 -15.87 -1.55
N GLY A 110 6.30 -15.21 -1.72
CA GLY A 110 7.26 -15.54 -2.77
C GLY A 110 6.75 -15.46 -4.22
N SER A 111 5.77 -14.61 -4.51
CA SER A 111 5.32 -14.40 -5.88
C SER A 111 6.37 -13.58 -6.64
N THR A 112 6.93 -14.17 -7.71
CA THR A 112 7.86 -13.49 -8.63
C THR A 112 7.24 -12.29 -9.38
N SER A 113 5.91 -12.11 -9.30
CA SER A 113 5.17 -11.04 -9.97
C SER A 113 4.82 -9.86 -9.05
N GLN A 114 5.20 -9.91 -7.78
CA GLN A 114 4.96 -8.81 -6.84
C GLN A 114 6.25 -8.08 -6.54
N ALA A 115 6.34 -6.84 -7.05
CA ALA A 115 7.37 -5.90 -6.68
C ALA A 115 6.90 -5.15 -5.42
N PHE A 116 7.57 -5.38 -4.29
CA PHE A 116 7.46 -4.49 -3.15
C PHE A 116 8.37 -3.30 -3.39
N SER A 117 7.81 -2.09 -3.36
CA SER A 117 8.64 -0.89 -3.22
C SER A 117 9.16 -0.88 -1.78
N VAL A 118 10.36 -1.43 -1.59
CA VAL A 118 11.09 -1.33 -0.33
C VAL A 118 11.94 -0.07 -0.43
N ALA A 119 11.72 0.88 0.47
CA ALA A 119 12.60 2.05 0.58
C ALA A 119 14.02 1.59 0.94
N ASN A 120 15.03 2.39 0.60
CA ASN A 120 16.40 2.15 1.02
C ASN A 120 16.45 1.97 2.55
N ALA A 121 17.01 0.85 2.98
CA ALA A 121 17.24 0.59 4.39
C ALA A 121 18.30 1.57 4.92
N THR A 122 17.99 2.17 6.06
CA THR A 122 18.89 3.12 6.75
C THR A 122 19.44 2.58 8.06
N ALA A 123 18.99 1.39 8.48
CA ALA A 123 19.43 0.69 9.69
C ALA A 123 19.43 -0.82 9.45
N GLY A 124 20.34 -1.54 10.11
CA GLY A 124 20.51 -3.00 9.94
C GLY A 124 19.33 -3.86 10.40
N THR A 125 18.27 -3.27 10.95
CA THR A 125 17.01 -3.95 11.28
C THR A 125 15.96 -3.83 10.17
N GLN A 126 16.27 -3.14 9.07
CA GLN A 126 15.38 -2.94 7.93
C GLN A 126 15.69 -3.94 6.82
N ALA A 127 14.71 -4.24 5.98
CA ALA A 127 14.92 -5.05 4.78
C ALA A 127 15.66 -4.24 3.72
N GLU A 128 16.80 -4.73 3.25
CA GLU A 128 17.56 -4.10 2.19
C GLU A 128 16.83 -4.22 0.85
N ALA A 129 16.56 -3.09 0.19
CA ALA A 129 16.17 -3.10 -1.22
C ALA A 129 17.28 -3.79 -2.05
N LEU A 130 16.88 -4.61 -3.05
CA LEU A 130 17.83 -5.42 -3.84
C LEU A 130 19.00 -4.60 -4.40
N GLY A 131 18.73 -3.37 -4.88
CA GLY A 131 19.78 -2.48 -5.39
C GLY A 131 20.88 -2.17 -4.38
N GLN A 132 20.58 -2.17 -3.08
CA GLN A 132 21.57 -1.97 -2.01
C GLN A 132 22.47 -3.17 -1.75
N SER A 133 22.10 -4.34 -2.27
CA SER A 133 22.90 -5.54 -2.13
C SER A 133 24.07 -5.56 -3.10
N LEU A 134 25.25 -5.93 -2.61
CA LEU A 134 26.41 -6.19 -3.46
C LEU A 134 26.15 -7.30 -4.51
N THR A 135 25.22 -8.22 -4.23
CA THR A 135 24.92 -9.35 -5.12
C THR A 135 24.09 -8.99 -6.35
N SER A 136 23.53 -7.77 -6.43
CA SER A 136 22.77 -7.33 -7.61
C SER A 136 23.62 -6.67 -8.69
N GLY A 137 24.90 -6.43 -8.42
CA GLY A 137 25.80 -5.77 -9.36
C GLY A 137 26.25 -6.67 -10.52
N THR A 138 26.73 -6.03 -11.58
CA THR A 138 27.40 -6.67 -12.73
C THR A 138 28.92 -6.63 -12.55
N VAL A 139 29.61 -7.62 -13.09
CA VAL A 139 31.08 -7.63 -13.09
C VAL A 139 31.59 -6.80 -14.26
N GLN A 140 32.41 -5.79 -13.96
CA GLN A 140 33.04 -4.91 -14.94
C GLN A 140 34.55 -5.06 -14.88
N THR A 141 35.20 -5.14 -16.05
CA THR A 141 36.66 -5.13 -16.16
C THR A 141 37.13 -3.70 -16.38
N GLU A 142 37.92 -3.19 -15.44
CA GLU A 142 38.34 -1.79 -15.34
C GLU A 142 39.86 -1.63 -15.52
N THR A 143 40.56 -2.66 -15.99
CA THR A 143 42.03 -2.67 -16.11
C THR A 143 42.58 -1.47 -16.91
N GLY A 144 41.87 -1.01 -17.94
CA GLY A 144 42.29 0.14 -18.75
C GLY A 144 41.98 1.51 -18.14
N SER A 145 41.10 1.58 -17.15
CA SER A 145 40.64 2.82 -16.49
C SER A 145 41.18 2.95 -15.06
N ARG A 146 41.95 1.97 -14.58
CA ARG A 146 42.50 1.90 -13.23
C ARG A 146 44.02 1.81 -13.25
N ALA A 147 44.63 2.33 -12.21
CA ALA A 147 46.07 2.33 -11.99
C ALA A 147 46.37 2.11 -10.51
N LEU A 148 47.54 1.52 -10.24
CA LEU A 148 48.05 1.40 -8.87
C LEU A 148 48.38 2.80 -8.31
N SER A 149 48.35 2.91 -6.98
CA SER A 149 48.63 4.16 -6.24
C SER A 149 47.74 5.34 -6.63
N THR A 150 46.57 5.05 -7.21
CA THR A 150 45.53 6.03 -7.53
C THR A 150 44.34 5.85 -6.60
N THR A 151 43.77 6.96 -6.12
CA THR A 151 42.57 6.96 -5.30
C THR A 151 41.34 7.16 -6.17
N TYR A 152 40.37 6.27 -6.02
CA TYR A 152 39.07 6.29 -6.68
C TYR A 152 37.97 6.50 -5.65
N THR A 153 36.76 6.84 -6.12
CA THR A 153 35.57 6.95 -5.28
C THR A 153 34.53 5.97 -5.76
N ASN A 154 33.93 5.22 -4.85
CA ASN A 154 32.72 4.48 -5.16
C ASN A 154 31.53 5.46 -5.25
N SER A 155 31.30 6.00 -6.44
CA SER A 155 30.19 6.94 -6.69
C SER A 155 28.84 6.26 -6.90
N THR A 156 28.75 4.92 -6.78
CA THR A 156 27.45 4.25 -6.83
C THR A 156 26.71 4.47 -5.50
N ALA A 157 25.39 4.26 -5.50
CA ALA A 157 24.58 4.37 -4.29
C ALA A 157 24.77 3.20 -3.32
N HIS A 158 25.59 2.20 -3.67
CA HIS A 158 25.65 0.90 -3.01
C HIS A 158 27.10 0.41 -2.85
N PRO A 159 27.38 -0.54 -1.95
CA PRO A 159 28.73 -1.10 -1.84
C PRO A 159 29.16 -1.78 -3.14
N ILE A 160 30.44 -1.64 -3.50
CA ILE A 160 31.06 -2.37 -4.61
C ILE A 160 32.09 -3.35 -4.09
N PHE A 161 32.36 -4.41 -4.84
CA PHE A 161 33.49 -5.30 -4.58
C PHE A 161 34.58 -5.03 -5.61
N VAL A 162 35.80 -4.82 -5.14
CA VAL A 162 36.97 -4.57 -5.96
C VAL A 162 37.89 -5.77 -5.88
N TYR A 163 38.36 -6.23 -7.03
CA TYR A 163 39.35 -7.29 -7.14
C TYR A 163 40.46 -6.85 -8.09
N ALA A 164 41.68 -6.77 -7.59
CA ALA A 164 42.84 -6.33 -8.35
C ALA A 164 43.96 -7.36 -8.26
N THR A 165 44.62 -7.59 -9.40
CA THR A 165 45.76 -8.51 -9.52
C THR A 165 46.93 -7.79 -10.16
N VAL A 166 48.12 -7.98 -9.62
CA VAL A 166 49.39 -7.54 -10.19
C VAL A 166 50.25 -8.74 -10.56
N ILE A 167 51.18 -8.58 -11.51
CA ILE A 167 52.20 -9.56 -11.86
C ILE A 167 53.56 -9.00 -11.43
N THR A 168 54.28 -9.75 -10.59
CA THR A 168 55.60 -9.37 -10.10
C THR A 168 56.60 -9.26 -11.25
N SER A 169 57.30 -8.12 -11.38
CA SER A 169 58.15 -7.82 -12.53
C SER A 169 59.62 -8.22 -12.37
N SER A 170 60.02 -8.66 -11.18
CA SER A 170 61.38 -9.11 -10.85
C SER A 170 61.30 -10.11 -9.70
N ALA A 171 62.39 -10.84 -9.41
CA ALA A 171 62.51 -11.71 -8.25
C ALA A 171 62.64 -10.88 -6.95
N VAL A 172 61.57 -10.17 -6.61
CA VAL A 172 61.46 -9.30 -5.44
C VAL A 172 60.16 -9.62 -4.73
N ALA A 173 60.23 -9.78 -3.40
CA ALA A 173 59.04 -9.98 -2.59
C ALA A 173 58.11 -8.78 -2.75
N THR A 174 56.87 -9.03 -3.16
CA THR A 174 55.91 -7.97 -3.49
C THR A 174 54.75 -8.01 -2.51
N THR A 175 54.34 -6.84 -2.02
CA THR A 175 53.18 -6.67 -1.15
C THR A 175 52.23 -5.65 -1.76
N LEU A 176 51.02 -6.11 -2.08
CA LEU A 176 49.89 -5.32 -2.54
C LEU A 176 49.06 -4.89 -1.31
N GLN A 177 48.59 -3.65 -1.30
CA GLN A 177 47.83 -3.06 -0.21
C GLN A 177 46.53 -2.46 -0.76
N ALA A 178 45.43 -2.73 -0.06
CA ALA A 178 44.14 -2.09 -0.31
C ALA A 178 43.82 -1.10 0.81
N THR A 179 43.37 0.08 0.41
CA THR A 179 42.98 1.17 1.32
C THR A 179 41.56 1.61 1.00
N VAL A 180 40.73 1.79 2.04
CA VAL A 180 39.37 2.34 1.93
C VAL A 180 39.20 3.45 2.95
N SER A 181 38.74 4.63 2.51
CA SER A 181 38.62 5.84 3.34
C SER A 181 39.90 6.19 4.10
N GLY A 182 41.07 5.95 3.48
CA GLY A 182 42.38 6.16 4.10
C GLY A 182 42.84 5.07 5.08
N ILE A 183 42.02 4.06 5.35
CA ILE A 183 42.35 2.94 6.25
C ILE A 183 42.85 1.76 5.43
N VAL A 184 43.98 1.18 5.83
CA VAL A 184 44.48 -0.08 5.25
C VAL A 184 43.60 -1.23 5.73
N ILE A 185 42.93 -1.90 4.79
CA ILE A 185 41.98 -2.97 5.08
C ILE A 185 42.51 -4.36 4.73
N GLY A 186 43.61 -4.43 3.97
CA GLY A 186 44.17 -5.70 3.55
C GLY A 186 45.57 -5.57 2.94
N LEU A 187 46.33 -6.65 3.10
CA LEU A 187 47.63 -6.86 2.48
C LEU A 187 47.64 -8.25 1.83
N SER A 188 48.21 -8.34 0.64
CA SER A 188 48.49 -9.60 -0.05
C SER A 188 49.93 -9.59 -0.52
N ASN A 189 50.69 -10.63 -0.23
CA ASN A 189 52.12 -10.67 -0.56
C ASN A 189 52.57 -12.01 -1.13
N THR A 190 53.71 -12.01 -1.80
CA THR A 190 54.49 -13.23 -2.00
C THR A 190 55.33 -13.50 -0.76
N SER A 191 55.47 -14.78 -0.37
CA SER A 191 56.29 -15.17 0.79
C SER A 191 57.80 -15.13 0.51
N ALA A 192 58.19 -14.94 -0.75
CA ALA A 192 59.57 -14.88 -1.21
C ALA A 192 59.70 -14.01 -2.47
N ALA A 193 60.95 -13.71 -2.82
CA ALA A 193 61.32 -13.15 -4.11
C ALA A 193 60.87 -14.08 -5.24
N GLN A 194 59.90 -13.64 -6.03
CA GLN A 194 59.33 -14.41 -7.14
C GLN A 194 59.11 -13.46 -8.32
N ALA A 195 59.41 -13.93 -9.53
CA ALA A 195 59.11 -13.23 -10.78
C ALA A 195 57.93 -13.89 -11.49
N SER A 196 57.16 -13.11 -12.24
CA SER A 196 56.03 -13.58 -13.06
C SER A 196 54.93 -14.33 -12.29
N ILE A 197 54.73 -14.02 -11.01
CA ILE A 197 53.64 -14.56 -10.18
C ILE A 197 52.56 -13.50 -10.00
N ALA A 198 51.30 -13.96 -9.97
CA ALA A 198 50.14 -13.13 -9.69
C ALA A 198 49.96 -12.93 -8.17
N VAL A 199 49.81 -11.68 -7.75
CA VAL A 199 49.38 -11.32 -6.39
C VAL A 199 48.04 -10.60 -6.51
N ALA A 200 47.03 -11.08 -5.78
CA ALA A 200 45.68 -10.55 -5.86
C ALA A 200 45.18 -10.03 -4.51
N ILE A 201 44.32 -9.02 -4.55
CA ILE A 201 43.62 -8.49 -3.38
C ILE A 201 42.15 -8.22 -3.71
N GLY A 202 41.26 -8.59 -2.80
CA GLY A 202 39.82 -8.41 -2.94
C GLY A 202 39.25 -7.72 -1.70
N PHE A 203 38.36 -6.75 -1.90
CA PHE A 203 37.76 -6.00 -0.80
C PHE A 203 36.45 -5.30 -1.17
N ILE A 204 35.67 -4.93 -0.15
CA ILE A 204 34.41 -4.19 -0.30
C ILE A 204 34.66 -2.70 -0.07
N VAL A 205 34.04 -1.86 -0.90
CA VAL A 205 34.07 -0.40 -0.77
C VAL A 205 32.64 0.09 -0.54
N PRO A 206 32.33 0.67 0.63
CA PRO A 206 31.01 1.26 0.89
C PRO A 206 30.62 2.34 -0.13
N ALA A 207 29.33 2.61 -0.26
CA ALA A 207 28.83 3.71 -1.09
C ALA A 207 29.45 5.05 -0.64
N GLY A 208 29.93 5.85 -1.60
CA GLY A 208 30.57 7.15 -1.35
C GLY A 208 31.98 7.10 -0.76
N ALA A 209 32.50 5.92 -0.40
CA ALA A 209 33.85 5.79 0.15
C ALA A 209 34.92 5.93 -0.93
N THR A 210 36.09 6.47 -0.55
CA THR A 210 37.28 6.44 -1.40
C THR A 210 38.02 5.12 -1.23
N TYR A 211 38.75 4.70 -2.25
CA TYR A 211 39.53 3.47 -2.22
C TYR A 211 40.72 3.53 -3.15
N GLY A 212 41.71 2.66 -2.92
CA GLY A 212 42.87 2.55 -3.79
C GLY A 212 43.62 1.25 -3.54
N VAL A 213 44.39 0.83 -4.54
CA VAL A 213 45.31 -0.31 -4.44
C VAL A 213 46.71 0.18 -4.79
N ALA A 214 47.69 -0.14 -3.95
CA ALA A 214 49.07 0.29 -4.13
C ALA A 214 50.05 -0.85 -3.81
N LEU A 215 51.27 -0.73 -4.32
CA LEU A 215 52.38 -1.56 -3.84
C LEU A 215 52.90 -0.94 -2.56
N ASN A 216 52.78 -1.68 -1.44
CA ASN A 216 53.43 -1.30 -0.19
C ASN A 216 54.92 -1.70 -0.19
N ALA A 217 55.26 -2.73 -0.96
CA ALA A 217 56.65 -3.16 -1.18
C ALA A 217 56.79 -3.91 -2.51
N GLY A 218 58.00 -3.89 -3.09
CA GLY A 218 58.36 -4.64 -4.29
C GLY A 218 58.05 -3.89 -5.60
N ALA A 219 58.05 -4.63 -6.71
CA ALA A 219 57.79 -4.11 -8.05
C ALA A 219 56.91 -5.08 -8.84
N ALA A 220 55.80 -4.56 -9.37
CA ALA A 220 54.83 -5.33 -10.13
C ALA A 220 54.05 -4.42 -11.08
N THR A 221 53.47 -5.02 -12.11
CA THR A 221 52.58 -4.33 -13.05
C THR A 221 51.14 -4.75 -12.81
N LEU A 222 50.21 -3.80 -12.94
CA LEU A 222 48.78 -4.13 -12.93
C LEU A 222 48.48 -5.11 -14.07
N ASN A 223 47.78 -6.19 -13.74
CA ASN A 223 47.42 -7.22 -14.70
C ASN A 223 45.90 -7.31 -14.91
N ASN A 224 45.14 -7.21 -13.82
CA ASN A 224 43.69 -7.18 -13.91
C ASN A 224 43.10 -6.29 -12.81
N TRP A 225 42.01 -5.60 -13.16
CA TRP A 225 41.16 -4.91 -12.21
C TRP A 225 39.71 -5.18 -12.59
N SER A 226 38.92 -5.71 -11.66
CA SER A 226 37.50 -5.96 -11.85
C SER A 226 36.69 -5.46 -10.67
N GLU A 227 35.50 -4.96 -10.94
CA GLU A 227 34.60 -4.40 -9.94
C GLU A 227 33.20 -4.99 -10.13
N VAL A 228 32.53 -5.34 -9.02
CA VAL A 228 31.11 -5.70 -9.01
C VAL A 228 30.32 -4.45 -8.64
N ARG A 229 29.50 -3.93 -9.56
CA ARG A 229 28.80 -2.64 -9.45
C ARG A 229 27.34 -2.72 -9.87
#